data_AF-A0A535F1Y2-F1
#
_entry.id   AF-A0A535F1Y2-F1
#
_cell.length_a   1.000
_cell.length_b   1.000
_cell.length_c   1.000
_cell.angle_alpha   90.00
_cell.angle_beta   90.00
_cell.angle_gamma   90.00
#
_symmetry.space_group_name_H-M   'P 1'
#
loop_
_entity.id
_entity.type
_entity.pdbx_description
1 polymer ?
#
loop_
_entity_poly.entity_id
_entity_poly.type
_entity_poly.pdbx_seq_one_letter_code
_entity_poly.pdbx_strand_id
1 'polypeptide(L)'
;MEPIDTEMDYMVRAPRSRTSQSRMNALLILPIFGFILILVFIAAAIFQLDLSDLIDSLMGLVTFFFLVMIAMLFWAMAPRTHQS
;
A
#
# COMPACT_ATOMS: atom_id res chain seq x y z
N MET A 1 24.80 -12.04 -55.62
CA MET A 1 23.76 -11.46 -54.77
C MET A 1 23.61 -12.40 -53.59
N GLU A 2 24.27 -12.08 -52.49
CA GLU A 2 24.04 -12.80 -51.24
C GLU A 2 22.72 -12.32 -50.65
N PRO A 3 21.80 -13.21 -50.27
CA PRO A 3 20.64 -12.81 -49.52
C PRO A 3 21.14 -12.39 -48.14
N ILE A 4 21.06 -11.10 -47.83
CA ILE A 4 21.19 -10.62 -46.46
C ILE A 4 20.00 -11.21 -45.73
N ASP A 5 20.28 -12.29 -45.00
CA ASP A 5 19.44 -12.88 -43.99
C ASP A 5 18.89 -11.76 -43.14
N THR A 6 17.60 -11.51 -43.33
CA THR A 6 16.63 -11.29 -42.27
C THR A 6 17.25 -10.81 -40.95
N GLU A 7 17.80 -9.59 -40.96
CA GLU A 7 17.65 -8.65 -39.87
C GLU A 7 16.16 -8.28 -39.84
N MET A 8 15.33 -9.29 -39.54
CA MET A 8 14.16 -9.06 -38.74
C MET A 8 14.72 -8.37 -37.53
N ASP A 9 14.58 -7.06 -37.58
CA ASP A 9 14.57 -6.12 -36.47
C ASP A 9 13.45 -6.58 -35.54
N TYR A 10 13.63 -7.78 -34.99
CA TYR A 10 13.14 -8.27 -33.73
C TYR A 10 13.89 -7.42 -32.68
N MET A 11 13.75 -6.10 -32.76
CA MET A 11 13.35 -5.33 -31.60
C MET A 11 12.04 -5.96 -31.12
N VAL A 12 12.17 -7.14 -30.51
CA VAL A 12 11.32 -7.58 -29.42
C VAL A 12 11.35 -6.40 -28.50
N ARG A 13 10.33 -5.57 -28.64
CA ARG A 13 9.98 -4.56 -27.68
C ARG A 13 9.84 -5.35 -26.39
N ALA A 14 10.91 -5.43 -25.61
CA ALA A 14 10.87 -6.03 -24.29
C ALA A 14 9.63 -5.42 -23.64
N PRO A 15 8.69 -6.25 -23.13
CA PRO A 15 7.48 -5.71 -22.53
C PRO A 15 7.96 -4.72 -21.49
N ARG A 16 7.69 -3.41 -21.71
CA ARG A 16 8.07 -2.34 -20.78
C ARG A 16 7.68 -2.86 -19.41
N SER A 17 8.67 -3.10 -18.55
CA SER A 17 8.43 -3.66 -17.23
C SER A 17 7.54 -2.66 -16.50
N ARG A 18 6.24 -2.93 -16.51
CA ARG A 18 5.19 -2.10 -15.89
C ARG A 18 5.31 -2.09 -14.35
N THR A 19 6.41 -2.61 -13.80
CA THR A 19 6.42 -3.21 -12.47
C THR A 19 7.37 -2.52 -11.48
N SER A 20 8.44 -1.85 -11.91
CA SER A 20 9.37 -1.19 -10.96
C SER A 20 8.91 0.21 -10.55
N GLN A 21 8.66 1.10 -11.52
CA GLN A 21 8.25 2.48 -11.24
C GLN A 21 6.86 2.56 -10.57
N SER A 22 5.94 1.67 -10.96
CA SER A 22 4.58 1.60 -10.40
C SER A 22 4.57 1.20 -8.92
N ARG A 23 5.36 0.18 -8.55
CA ARG A 23 5.54 -0.24 -7.14
C ARG A 23 6.16 0.87 -6.28
N MET A 24 7.15 1.56 -6.82
CA MET A 24 7.77 2.68 -6.14
C MET A 24 6.80 3.86 -5.96
N ASN A 25 5.95 4.13 -6.94
CA ASN A 25 4.92 5.17 -6.83
C ASN A 25 3.83 4.81 -5.80
N ALA A 26 3.45 3.53 -5.70
CA ALA A 26 2.54 3.06 -4.65
C ALA A 26 3.13 3.22 -3.24
N LEU A 27 4.44 3.04 -3.08
CA LEU A 27 5.14 3.30 -1.81
C LEU A 27 5.13 4.79 -1.42
N LEU A 28 4.95 5.72 -2.37
CA LEU A 28 4.86 7.16 -2.09
C LEU A 28 3.49 7.58 -1.54
N ILE A 29 2.45 6.76 -1.68
CA ILE A 29 1.11 7.07 -1.16
C ILE A 29 1.15 7.23 0.36
N LEU A 30 1.86 6.34 1.05
CA LEU A 30 1.95 6.35 2.51
C LEU A 30 2.63 7.61 3.08
N PRO A 31 3.83 8.03 2.61
CA PRO A 31 4.45 9.27 3.07
C PRO A 31 3.67 10.52 2.64
N ILE A 32 3.06 10.54 1.45
CA ILE A 32 2.21 11.67 1.02
C ILE A 32 1.00 11.81 1.94
N PHE A 33 0.34 10.69 2.26
CA PHE A 33 -0.79 10.70 3.18
C PHE A 33 -0.38 11.20 4.57
N GLY A 34 0.76 10.74 5.10
CA GLY A 34 1.30 11.24 6.36
C GLY A 34 1.62 12.74 6.33
N PHE A 35 2.20 13.24 5.24
CA PHE A 35 2.49 14.66 5.07
C PHE A 35 1.21 15.51 5.06
N ILE A 36 0.18 15.07 4.32
CA ILE A 36 -1.13 15.73 4.32
C ILE A 36 -1.75 15.72 5.72
N LEU A 37 -1.69 14.60 6.43
CA LEU A 37 -2.21 14.49 7.80
C LEU A 37 -1.54 15.49 8.75
N ILE A 38 -0.22 15.64 8.65
CA ILE A 38 0.54 16.64 9.43
C ILE A 38 0.07 18.06 9.08
N LEU A 39 -0.09 18.38 7.80
CA LEU A 39 -0.60 19.69 7.38
C LEU A 39 -2.00 19.95 7.92
N VAL A 40 -2.87 18.94 7.94
CA VAL A 40 -4.22 19.02 8.54
C VAL A 40 -4.12 19.34 10.03
N PHE A 41 -3.24 18.66 10.78
CA PHE A 41 -3.05 18.96 12.21
C PHE A 41 -2.44 20.34 12.47
N ILE A 42 -1.53 20.81 11.60
CA ILE A 42 -0.99 22.17 11.71
C ILE A 42 -2.10 23.20 11.44
N ALA A 43 -2.88 23.02 10.39
CA ALA A 43 -4.01 23.89 10.08
C ALA A 43 -5.03 23.89 11.23
N ALA A 44 -5.32 22.72 11.79
CA ALA A 44 -6.17 22.59 12.96
C ALA A 44 -5.69 23.39 14.16
N ALA A 45 -4.39 23.34 14.45
CA ALA A 45 -3.80 24.07 15.55
C ALA A 45 -3.86 25.60 15.32
N ILE A 46 -3.66 26.06 14.08
CA ILE A 46 -3.71 27.48 13.72
C ILE A 46 -5.15 28.02 13.78
N PHE A 47 -6.09 27.30 13.17
CA PHE A 47 -7.48 27.72 13.04
C PHE A 47 -8.39 27.24 14.18
N GLN A 48 -7.82 26.53 15.16
CA GLN A 48 -8.54 25.89 16.27
C GLN A 48 -9.70 25.02 15.79
N LEU A 49 -9.47 24.26 14.71
CA LEU A 49 -10.49 23.35 14.18
C LEU A 49 -10.68 22.19 15.14
N ASP A 50 -11.94 21.82 15.36
CA ASP A 50 -12.27 20.60 16.09
C ASP A 50 -12.04 19.39 15.19
N LEU A 51 -11.13 18.51 15.60
CA LEU A 51 -10.89 17.21 14.97
C LEU A 51 -11.25 16.04 15.86
N SER A 52 -12.02 16.27 16.93
CA SER A 52 -12.47 15.19 17.80
C SER A 52 -13.11 14.07 17.00
N ASP A 53 -14.01 14.40 16.06
CA ASP A 53 -14.68 13.42 15.20
C ASP A 53 -13.70 12.62 14.31
N LEU A 54 -12.67 13.29 13.76
CA LEU A 54 -11.65 12.63 12.93
C LEU A 54 -10.79 11.69 13.78
N ILE A 55 -10.35 12.17 14.95
CA ILE A 55 -9.50 11.41 15.88
C ILE A 55 -10.28 10.21 16.42
N ASP A 56 -11.54 10.39 16.82
CA ASP A 56 -12.41 9.32 17.31
C ASP A 56 -12.61 8.24 16.25
N SER A 57 -12.85 8.64 15.00
CA SER A 57 -12.93 7.70 13.87
C SER A 57 -11.62 6.93 13.66
N LEU A 58 -10.47 7.62 13.74
CA LEU A 58 -9.15 7.02 13.55
C LEU A 58 -8.80 6.05 14.69
N MET A 59 -9.12 6.41 15.94
CA MET A 59 -8.96 5.55 17.11
C MET A 59 -9.85 4.31 17.02
N GLY A 60 -11.10 4.46 16.56
CA GLY A 60 -12.00 3.35 16.28
C GLY A 60 -11.43 2.39 15.22
N LEU A 61 -10.89 2.93 14.12
CA LEU A 61 -10.26 2.14 13.06
C LEU A 61 -9.02 1.36 13.57
N VAL A 62 -8.13 2.01 14.31
CA VAL A 62 -6.94 1.37 14.90
C VAL A 62 -7.35 0.26 15.87
N THR A 63 -8.35 0.52 16.71
CA THR A 63 -8.88 -0.48 17.65
C THR A 63 -9.49 -1.67 16.91
N PHE A 64 -10.25 -1.42 15.83
CA PHE A 64 -10.80 -2.47 14.99
C PHE A 64 -9.70 -3.36 14.39
N PHE A 65 -8.67 -2.77 13.78
CA PHE A 65 -7.54 -3.54 13.24
C PHE A 65 -6.79 -4.33 14.31
N PHE A 66 -6.64 -3.77 15.51
CA PHE A 66 -6.04 -4.47 16.64
C PHE A 66 -6.83 -5.73 17.02
N LEU A 67 -8.16 -5.64 17.11
CA LEU A 67 -9.02 -6.80 17.38
C LEU A 67 -8.95 -7.84 16.27
N VAL A 68 -8.96 -7.41 15.00
CA VAL A 68 -8.80 -8.32 13.85
C VAL A 68 -7.45 -9.04 13.92
N MET A 69 -6.37 -8.34 14.25
CA MET A 69 -5.05 -8.93 14.41
C MET A 69 -5.02 -9.98 15.54
N ILE A 70 -5.66 -9.69 16.68
CA ILE A 70 -5.80 -10.66 17.78
C ILE A 70 -6.57 -11.90 17.31
N ALA A 71 -7.71 -11.72 16.65
CA ALA A 71 -8.50 -12.84 16.14
C ALA A 71 -7.70 -13.71 15.15
N MET A 72 -6.93 -13.07 14.26
CA MET A 72 -6.03 -13.74 13.34
C MET A 72 -4.93 -14.52 14.05
N LEU A 73 -4.36 -14.00 15.14
CA LEU A 73 -3.35 -14.72 15.93
C LEU A 73 -3.93 -16.00 16.56
N PHE A 74 -5.12 -15.91 17.17
CA PHE A 74 -5.79 -17.08 17.72
C PHE A 74 -6.15 -18.09 16.63
N TRP A 75 -6.61 -17.62 15.47
CA TRP A 75 -6.89 -18.48 14.33
C TRP A 75 -5.63 -19.18 13.80
N ALA A 76 -4.51 -18.46 13.67
CA ALA A 76 -3.23 -19.00 13.22
C ALA A 76 -2.65 -20.03 14.20
N MET A 77 -2.89 -19.85 15.50
CA MET A 77 -2.44 -20.74 16.56
C MET A 77 -3.39 -21.92 16.82
N ALA A 78 -4.55 -21.95 16.16
CA ALA A 78 -5.49 -23.05 16.30
C ALA A 78 -4.87 -24.37 15.78
N PRO A 79 -4.93 -25.46 16.55
CA PRO A 79 -4.38 -26.74 16.14
C PRO A 79 -5.08 -27.22 14.87
N ARG A 80 -4.31 -27.54 13.84
CA ARG A 80 -4.82 -28.16 12.61
C ARG A 80 -5.13 -29.62 12.92
N THR A 81 -6.34 -29.91 13.40
CA THR A 81 -6.84 -31.27 13.62
C THR A 81 -7.14 -31.92 12.28
N HIS A 82 -6.08 -32.33 11.56
CA HIS A 82 -6.07 -33.36 10.52
C HIS A 82 -4.60 -33.65 10.16
N GLN A 83 -3.92 -34.32 11.07
CA GLN A 83 -2.82 -35.23 10.72
C GLN A 83 -3.10 -36.54 11.45
N SER A 84 -3.08 -37.63 10.68
CA SER A 84 -3.49 -39.02 10.96
C SER A 84 -4.98 -39.31 10.91
#